data_AF-S8C3Q1-F1
#
_entry.id   AF-S8C3Q1-F1
#
_cell.length_a   1.000
_cell.length_b   1.000
_cell.length_c   1.000
_cell.angle_alpha   90.00
_cell.angle_beta   90.00
_cell.angle_gamma   90.00
#
_symmetry.space_group_name_H-M   'P 1'
#
loop_
_entity.id
_entity.type
_entity.pdbx_description
1 polymer ?
#
loop_
_entity_poly.entity_id
_entity_poly.type
_entity_poly.pdbx_seq_one_letter_code
_entity_poly.pdbx_strand_id
1 'polypeptide(L)'
;DTFNENTPPTNDPAFISSLGSAVYNAMSKANADAVWLMQGWLFYSDSSFWKPPQMKALLHSVPFGKMIVLDLFADVKPIWKTSSQFYHTPYIWCMLHNFGGNIEMYGVLDAVASGPINARTSSNSTMVGVGMCMEGIEQNPVVYELMSEMAFRHDPIQLE
;
A
#
# COMPACT_ATOMS: atom_id res chain seq x y z
N ASP A 1 8.02 -9.83 -2.18
CA ASP A 1 7.07 -9.95 -1.05
C ASP A 1 6.94 -11.42 -0.67
N THR A 2 7.22 -11.80 0.58
CA THR A 2 7.32 -13.23 0.98
C THR A 2 5.97 -13.91 1.19
N PHE A 3 4.93 -13.13 1.48
CA PHE A 3 3.61 -13.62 1.90
C PHE A 3 2.47 -13.05 1.06
N ASN A 4 2.75 -12.70 -0.20
CA ASN A 4 1.68 -12.34 -1.12
C ASN A 4 0.79 -13.58 -1.32
N GLU A 5 -0.47 -13.49 -0.85
CA GLU A 5 -1.47 -14.57 -0.91
C GLU A 5 -1.06 -15.90 -0.27
N ASN A 6 -0.04 -15.86 0.59
CA ASN A 6 0.45 -17.04 1.31
C ASN A 6 0.44 -16.75 2.80
N THR A 7 -0.26 -17.59 3.57
CA THR A 7 -0.29 -17.47 5.03
C THR A 7 1.06 -17.90 5.62
N PRO A 8 1.69 -17.08 6.49
CA PRO A 8 2.90 -17.49 7.20
C PRO A 8 2.69 -18.77 8.02
N PRO A 9 3.73 -19.59 8.22
CA PRO A 9 3.63 -20.87 8.93
C PRO A 9 3.29 -20.71 10.43
N THR A 10 3.44 -19.51 10.98
CA THR A 10 3.12 -19.18 12.37
C THR A 10 2.65 -17.73 12.48
N ASN A 11 1.77 -17.45 13.43
CA ASN A 11 1.33 -16.10 13.77
C ASN A 11 2.21 -15.42 14.84
N ASP A 12 3.33 -16.03 15.22
CA ASP A 12 4.28 -15.48 16.19
C ASP A 12 4.93 -14.18 15.67
N PRO A 13 4.70 -13.02 16.34
CA PRO A 13 5.34 -11.76 15.99
C PRO A 13 6.88 -11.83 15.93
N ALA A 14 7.53 -12.62 16.81
CA ALA A 14 8.98 -12.72 16.82
C ALA A 14 9.51 -13.39 15.54
N PHE A 15 8.83 -14.46 15.10
CA PHE A 15 9.14 -15.13 13.84
C PHE A 15 8.96 -14.17 12.65
N ILE A 16 7.82 -13.48 12.55
CA ILE A 16 7.52 -12.55 11.46
C ILE A 16 8.57 -11.42 11.40
N SER A 17 8.92 -10.86 12.56
CA SER A 17 9.94 -9.81 12.65
C SER A 17 11.33 -10.32 12.24
N SER A 18 11.70 -11.53 12.65
CA SER A 18 12.97 -12.14 12.25
C SER A 18 13.09 -12.34 10.74
N LEU A 19 11.97 -12.72 10.10
CA LEU A 19 11.91 -12.95 8.66
C LEU A 19 12.03 -11.64 7.88
N GLY A 20 11.26 -10.60 8.25
CA GLY A 20 11.36 -9.28 7.63
C GLY A 20 12.77 -8.68 7.80
N SER A 21 13.36 -8.84 8.99
CA SER A 21 14.73 -8.42 9.29
C SER A 21 15.73 -9.14 8.40
N ALA A 22 15.58 -10.46 8.20
CA ALA A 22 16.48 -11.25 7.36
C ALA A 22 16.45 -10.80 5.89
N VAL A 23 15.26 -10.54 5.35
CA VAL A 23 15.07 -10.01 3.99
C VAL A 23 15.76 -8.65 3.84
N TYR A 24 15.53 -7.72 4.78
CA TYR A 24 16.16 -6.40 4.73
C TYR A 24 17.67 -6.44 4.94
N ASN A 25 18.16 -7.31 5.83
CA ASN A 25 19.60 -7.49 6.05
C ASN A 25 20.31 -8.03 4.81
N ALA A 26 19.65 -8.87 4.00
CA ALA A 26 20.20 -9.31 2.72
C ALA A 26 20.30 -8.15 1.72
N MET A 27 19.28 -7.29 1.63
CA MET A 27 19.30 -6.11 0.76
C MET A 27 20.36 -5.09 1.19
N SER A 28 20.43 -4.77 2.49
CA SER A 28 21.36 -3.78 3.03
C SER A 28 22.83 -4.19 2.95
N LYS A 29 23.12 -5.50 2.95
CA LYS A 29 24.47 -6.02 2.69
C LYS A 29 24.96 -5.71 1.28
N ALA A 30 24.07 -5.71 0.29
CA ALA A 30 24.41 -5.37 -1.09
C ALA A 30 24.40 -3.86 -1.34
N ASN A 31 23.51 -3.13 -0.67
CA ASN A 31 23.39 -1.67 -0.78
C ASN A 31 22.98 -1.05 0.56
N ALA A 32 23.88 -0.29 1.20
CA ALA A 32 23.61 0.36 2.49
C ALA A 32 22.43 1.37 2.44
N ASP A 33 22.13 1.90 1.25
CA ASP A 33 21.03 2.84 1.02
C ASP A 33 19.72 2.16 0.63
N ALA A 34 19.67 0.81 0.64
CA ALA A 34 18.48 0.06 0.26
C ALA A 34 17.23 0.49 1.06
N VAL A 35 16.16 0.73 0.31
CA VAL A 35 14.80 0.93 0.82
C VAL A 35 13.93 -0.18 0.26
N TRP A 36 13.23 -0.89 1.14
CA TRP A 36 12.34 -1.97 0.75
C TRP A 36 10.95 -1.42 0.39
N LEU A 37 10.61 -1.47 -0.90
CA LEU A 37 9.24 -1.27 -1.35
C LEU A 37 8.45 -2.58 -1.22
N MET A 38 7.40 -2.59 -0.42
CA MET A 38 6.61 -3.79 -0.10
C MET A 38 5.15 -3.60 -0.50
N GLN A 39 4.54 -4.62 -1.09
CA GLN A 39 3.10 -4.63 -1.40
C GLN A 39 2.28 -4.85 -0.12
N GLY A 40 1.30 -3.97 0.14
CA GLY A 40 0.36 -4.09 1.25
C GLY A 40 -0.78 -5.08 1.03
N TRP A 41 -0.88 -5.73 -0.14
CA TRP A 41 -1.98 -6.63 -0.52
C TRP A 41 -2.28 -7.70 0.53
N LEU A 42 -1.23 -8.30 1.10
CA LEU A 42 -1.35 -9.34 2.13
C LEU A 42 -2.21 -8.93 3.34
N PHE A 43 -2.17 -7.65 3.74
CA PHE A 43 -2.96 -7.14 4.85
C PHE A 43 -4.47 -7.07 4.53
N TYR A 44 -4.81 -7.02 3.25
CA TYR A 44 -6.18 -7.14 2.76
C TYR A 44 -6.56 -8.60 2.50
N SER A 45 -5.76 -9.32 1.71
CA SER A 45 -6.08 -10.67 1.21
C SER A 45 -6.22 -11.71 2.33
N ASP A 46 -5.40 -11.61 3.38
CA ASP A 46 -5.49 -12.47 4.57
C ASP A 46 -5.59 -11.62 5.85
N SER A 47 -6.55 -10.71 5.88
CA SER A 47 -6.85 -9.86 7.04
C SER A 47 -7.19 -10.64 8.32
N SER A 48 -7.55 -11.92 8.20
CA SER A 48 -7.80 -12.82 9.33
C SER A 48 -6.52 -13.18 10.09
N PHE A 49 -5.42 -13.35 9.34
CA PHE A 49 -4.09 -13.61 9.88
C PHE A 49 -3.39 -12.31 10.29
N TRP A 50 -3.41 -11.30 9.41
CA TRP A 50 -2.67 -10.05 9.58
C TRP A 50 -3.35 -9.07 10.54
N LYS A 51 -3.41 -9.46 11.80
CA LYS A 51 -3.89 -8.61 12.90
C LYS A 51 -2.83 -7.59 13.32
N PRO A 52 -3.18 -6.57 14.12
CA PRO A 52 -2.24 -5.50 14.51
C PRO A 52 -0.88 -5.98 15.04
N PRO A 53 -0.75 -7.04 15.86
CA PRO A 53 0.55 -7.53 16.30
C PRO A 53 1.42 -8.07 15.14
N GLN A 54 0.83 -8.83 14.23
CA GLN A 54 1.52 -9.43 13.08
C GLN A 54 1.92 -8.35 12.04
N MET A 55 1.03 -7.40 11.78
CA MET A 55 1.33 -6.25 10.92
C MET A 55 2.49 -5.42 11.47
N LYS A 56 2.44 -5.04 12.76
CA LYS A 56 3.54 -4.31 13.42
C LYS A 56 4.84 -5.10 13.39
N ALA A 57 4.78 -6.42 13.64
CA ALA A 57 5.96 -7.27 13.60
C ALA A 57 6.69 -7.23 12.25
N LEU A 58 5.93 -7.26 11.15
CA LEU A 58 6.49 -7.16 9.80
C LEU A 58 6.99 -5.74 9.50
N LEU A 59 6.15 -4.73 9.73
CA LEU A 59 6.45 -3.34 9.39
C LEU A 59 7.62 -2.76 10.20
N HIS A 60 7.74 -3.14 11.46
CA HIS A 60 8.81 -2.71 12.37
C HIS A 60 10.01 -3.66 12.36
N SER A 61 10.03 -4.67 11.49
CA SER A 61 11.19 -5.55 11.30
C SER A 61 12.39 -4.85 10.66
N VAL A 62 12.18 -3.66 10.10
CA VAL A 62 13.23 -2.86 9.47
C VAL A 62 13.32 -1.48 10.13
N PRO A 63 14.47 -0.79 10.00
CA PRO A 63 14.59 0.58 10.48
C PRO A 63 13.52 1.49 9.85
N PHE A 64 12.95 2.41 10.65
CA PHE A 64 11.98 3.38 10.14
C PHE A 64 12.55 4.18 8.96
N GLY A 65 11.73 4.36 7.91
CA GLY A 65 12.13 5.02 6.67
C GLY A 65 12.88 4.13 5.68
N LYS A 66 13.24 2.90 6.05
CA LYS A 66 13.85 1.91 5.15
C LYS A 66 12.86 0.91 4.56
N MET A 67 11.57 1.08 4.85
CA MET A 67 10.46 0.42 4.16
C MET A 67 9.41 1.44 3.74
N ILE A 68 8.87 1.24 2.54
CA ILE A 68 7.72 1.97 2.01
C ILE A 68 6.68 0.92 1.62
N VAL A 69 5.46 1.07 2.11
CA VAL A 69 4.34 0.16 1.80
C VAL A 69 3.53 0.72 0.64
N LEU A 70 3.23 -0.10 -0.36
CA LEU A 70 2.18 0.21 -1.34
C LEU A 70 0.83 -0.17 -0.72
N ASP A 71 0.01 0.81 -0.35
CA ASP A 71 -1.40 0.55 -0.01
C ASP A 71 -2.14 0.24 -1.31
N LEU A 72 -2.01 -1.02 -1.74
CA LEU A 72 -2.12 -1.42 -3.14
C LEU A 72 -3.51 -1.16 -3.72
N PHE A 73 -4.54 -1.37 -2.91
CA PHE A 73 -5.96 -1.29 -3.29
C PHE A 73 -6.68 -0.16 -2.54
N ALA A 74 -6.03 0.99 -2.38
CA ALA A 74 -6.51 2.06 -1.52
C ALA A 74 -7.74 2.81 -2.08
N ASP A 75 -8.01 2.68 -3.38
CA ASP A 75 -9.21 3.18 -4.05
C ASP A 75 -10.50 2.50 -3.56
N VAL A 76 -10.42 1.23 -3.10
CA VAL A 76 -11.60 0.48 -2.63
C VAL A 76 -11.45 0.02 -1.17
N LYS A 77 -10.25 -0.44 -0.79
CA LYS A 77 -9.94 -1.04 0.52
C LYS A 77 -8.67 -0.42 1.13
N PRO A 78 -8.70 0.87 1.51
CA PRO A 78 -7.54 1.56 2.07
C PRO A 78 -7.13 0.99 3.43
N ILE A 79 -5.97 0.36 3.49
CA ILE A 79 -5.41 -0.23 4.72
C ILE A 79 -4.89 0.87 5.65
N TRP A 80 -4.47 2.02 5.13
CA TRP A 80 -3.99 3.15 5.95
C TRP A 80 -5.00 3.57 7.03
N LYS A 81 -6.31 3.46 6.73
CA LYS A 81 -7.42 3.83 7.66
C LYS A 81 -7.51 2.89 8.87
N THR A 82 -7.29 1.59 8.68
CA THR A 82 -7.44 0.57 9.73
C THR A 82 -6.13 0.26 10.45
N SER A 83 -4.99 0.63 9.86
CA SER A 83 -3.64 0.37 10.37
C SER A 83 -2.99 1.57 11.08
N SER A 84 -3.77 2.62 11.37
CA SER A 84 -3.24 3.87 11.96
C SER A 84 -2.03 4.40 11.17
N GLN A 85 -2.19 4.58 9.85
CA GLN A 85 -1.10 5.02 8.96
C GLN A 85 0.09 4.03 8.93
N PHE A 86 -0.20 2.73 8.76
CA PHE A 86 0.80 1.66 8.76
C PHE A 86 1.76 1.71 9.96
N TYR A 87 1.23 2.09 11.13
CA TYR A 87 1.99 2.19 12.38
C TYR A 87 3.32 2.97 12.24
N HIS A 88 3.27 4.17 11.64
CA HIS A 88 4.40 5.05 11.35
C HIS A 88 5.31 4.63 10.19
N THR A 89 4.96 3.57 9.45
CA THR A 89 5.69 3.19 8.25
C THR A 89 5.24 4.08 7.08
N PRO A 90 6.17 4.66 6.28
CA PRO A 90 5.81 5.37 5.07
C PRO A 90 5.02 4.52 4.10
N TYR A 91 4.04 5.11 3.42
CA TYR A 91 3.26 4.39 2.41
C TYR A 91 2.92 5.25 1.19
N ILE A 92 2.61 4.57 0.08
CA ILE A 92 2.12 5.16 -1.17
C ILE A 92 0.67 4.73 -1.32
N TRP A 93 -0.23 5.70 -1.48
CA TRP A 93 -1.64 5.44 -1.78
C TRP A 93 -1.75 4.96 -3.22
N CYS A 94 -2.18 3.73 -3.46
CA CYS A 94 -2.25 3.18 -4.81
C CYS A 94 -3.70 2.93 -5.24
N MET A 95 -3.96 3.20 -6.50
CA MET A 95 -5.17 2.77 -7.18
C MET A 95 -4.90 1.45 -7.89
N LEU A 96 -5.58 0.38 -7.48
CA LEU A 96 -5.48 -0.92 -8.14
C LEU A 96 -6.41 -0.99 -9.34
N HIS A 97 -7.67 -0.56 -9.18
CA HIS A 97 -8.71 -0.44 -10.21
C HIS A 97 -9.04 -1.70 -11.04
N ASN A 98 -8.09 -2.31 -11.75
CA ASN A 98 -8.30 -3.42 -12.67
C ASN A 98 -7.64 -4.71 -12.18
N PHE A 99 -8.38 -5.81 -12.29
CA PHE A 99 -7.94 -7.16 -12.02
C PHE A 99 -7.97 -7.99 -13.32
N GLY A 100 -6.92 -8.76 -13.56
CA GLY A 100 -6.82 -9.71 -14.68
C GLY A 100 -6.86 -9.12 -16.09
N GLY A 101 -6.76 -7.79 -16.25
CA GLY A 101 -6.94 -7.14 -17.55
C GLY A 101 -8.38 -7.21 -18.07
N ASN A 102 -9.36 -7.40 -17.18
CA ASN A 102 -10.76 -7.50 -17.58
C ASN A 102 -11.25 -6.21 -18.23
N ILE A 103 -12.04 -6.34 -19.30
CA ILE A 103 -12.58 -5.21 -20.06
C ILE A 103 -14.03 -4.98 -19.61
N GLU A 104 -14.21 -3.99 -18.75
CA GLU A 104 -15.51 -3.52 -18.28
C GLU A 104 -15.49 -2.02 -18.07
N MET A 105 -16.64 -1.36 -18.08
CA MET A 105 -16.74 0.05 -17.71
C MET A 105 -16.86 0.15 -16.19
N TYR A 106 -15.74 0.46 -15.52
CA TYR A 106 -15.66 0.46 -14.06
C TYR A 106 -14.65 1.51 -13.56
N GLY A 107 -14.97 2.14 -12.44
CA GLY A 107 -14.09 3.03 -11.70
C GLY A 107 -14.77 3.66 -10.50
N VAL A 108 -14.06 3.80 -9.39
CA VAL A 108 -14.57 4.44 -8.15
C VAL A 108 -14.06 5.88 -8.10
N LEU A 109 -14.53 6.72 -9.03
CA LEU A 109 -13.97 8.04 -9.26
C LEU A 109 -14.00 8.95 -8.02
N ASP A 110 -15.06 8.91 -7.20
CA ASP A 110 -15.13 9.70 -5.95
C ASP A 110 -13.99 9.36 -4.98
N ALA A 111 -13.64 8.07 -4.89
CA ALA A 111 -12.56 7.60 -4.04
C ALA A 111 -11.19 8.03 -4.59
N VAL A 112 -11.02 8.05 -5.92
CA VAL A 112 -9.80 8.55 -6.56
C VAL A 112 -9.68 10.07 -6.41
N ALA A 113 -10.76 10.81 -6.64
CA ALA A 113 -10.81 12.28 -6.59
C ALA A 113 -10.54 12.87 -5.19
N SER A 114 -10.76 12.10 -4.12
CA SER A 114 -10.62 12.57 -2.74
C SER A 114 -9.64 11.75 -1.90
N GLY A 115 -9.45 10.48 -2.21
CA GLY A 115 -8.68 9.50 -1.42
C GLY A 115 -7.24 9.94 -1.14
N PRO A 116 -6.43 10.29 -2.14
CA PRO A 116 -5.06 10.76 -1.95
C PRO A 116 -4.95 11.98 -1.03
N ILE A 117 -5.85 12.96 -1.19
CA ILE A 117 -5.83 14.18 -0.39
C ILE A 117 -6.23 13.87 1.05
N ASN A 118 -7.29 13.09 1.25
CA ASN A 118 -7.74 12.65 2.57
C ASN A 118 -6.65 11.86 3.30
N ALA A 119 -5.95 10.97 2.60
CA ALA A 119 -4.83 10.21 3.16
C ALA A 119 -3.68 11.14 3.57
N ARG A 120 -3.29 12.09 2.72
CA ARG A 120 -2.21 13.04 2.96
C ARG A 120 -2.50 14.03 4.10
N THR A 121 -3.72 14.56 4.20
CA THR A 121 -4.09 15.58 5.20
C THR A 121 -4.58 15.00 6.52
N SER A 122 -4.73 13.68 6.60
CA SER A 122 -5.12 13.01 7.84
C SER A 122 -4.07 13.17 8.95
N SER A 123 -4.53 13.09 10.21
CA SER A 123 -3.64 13.20 11.37
C SER A 123 -2.56 12.11 11.35
N ASN A 124 -1.30 12.50 11.59
CA ASN A 124 -0.14 11.61 11.60
C ASN A 124 0.09 10.84 10.29
N SER A 125 -0.39 11.36 9.16
CA SER A 125 -0.17 10.74 7.86
C SER A 125 1.32 10.48 7.60
N THR A 126 1.62 9.25 7.19
CA THR A 126 2.93 8.83 6.68
C THR A 126 2.88 8.60 5.17
N MET A 127 1.87 9.13 4.50
CA MET A 127 1.75 9.06 3.05
C MET A 127 2.87 9.87 2.39
N VAL A 128 3.65 9.21 1.53
CA VAL A 128 4.78 9.83 0.82
C VAL A 128 4.57 9.94 -0.69
N GLY A 129 3.46 9.40 -1.20
CA GLY A 129 3.15 9.52 -2.63
C GLY A 129 1.85 8.83 -3.03
N VAL A 130 1.58 8.88 -4.33
CA VAL A 130 0.47 8.21 -5.00
C VAL A 130 0.98 7.23 -6.06
N GLY A 131 0.21 6.20 -6.39
CA GLY A 131 0.59 5.17 -7.37
C GLY A 131 -0.58 4.60 -8.15
N MET A 132 -0.27 4.04 -9.33
CA MET A 132 -1.18 3.29 -10.18
C MET A 132 -0.65 1.86 -10.30
N CYS A 133 -1.44 0.88 -9.89
CA CYS A 133 -0.97 -0.50 -9.70
C CYS A 133 -1.85 -1.55 -10.39
N MET A 134 -2.54 -1.18 -11.46
CA MET A 134 -3.45 -2.06 -12.20
C MET A 134 -2.78 -3.35 -12.66
N GLU A 135 -3.50 -4.48 -12.57
CA GLU A 135 -3.03 -5.76 -13.09
C GLU A 135 -2.98 -5.79 -14.63
N GLY A 136 -3.86 -5.02 -15.27
CA GLY A 136 -3.88 -4.80 -16.72
C GLY A 136 -4.24 -3.36 -17.09
N ILE A 137 -3.76 -2.92 -18.25
CA ILE A 137 -3.96 -1.57 -18.80
C ILE A 137 -4.84 -1.62 -20.07
N GLU A 138 -4.88 -0.54 -20.87
CA GLU A 138 -5.66 -0.42 -22.12
C GLU A 138 -7.19 -0.43 -21.95
N GLN A 139 -7.68 -0.05 -20.76
CA GLN A 139 -9.10 0.17 -20.49
C GLN A 139 -9.33 1.35 -19.52
N ASN A 140 -10.58 1.83 -19.43
CA ASN A 140 -11.03 2.95 -18.56
C ASN A 140 -10.04 4.14 -18.44
N PRO A 141 -9.63 4.78 -19.56
CA PRO A 141 -8.61 5.84 -19.54
C PRO A 141 -8.98 7.02 -18.64
N VAL A 142 -10.27 7.33 -18.48
CA VAL A 142 -10.77 8.39 -17.60
C VAL A 142 -10.35 8.21 -16.14
N VAL A 143 -10.25 6.95 -15.67
CA VAL A 143 -9.84 6.63 -14.30
C VAL A 143 -8.34 6.92 -14.13
N TYR A 144 -7.53 6.60 -15.14
CA TYR A 144 -6.07 6.79 -15.12
C TYR A 144 -5.66 8.24 -15.30
N GLU A 145 -6.42 8.98 -16.11
CA GLU A 145 -6.26 10.42 -16.27
C GLU A 145 -6.51 11.11 -14.93
N LEU A 146 -7.64 10.83 -14.28
CA LEU A 146 -7.96 11.38 -12.97
C LEU A 146 -6.88 11.03 -11.93
N MET A 147 -6.49 9.76 -11.84
CA MET A 147 -5.49 9.35 -10.84
C MET A 147 -4.12 10.00 -11.06
N SER A 148 -3.70 10.16 -12.31
CA SER A 148 -2.45 10.86 -12.65
C SER A 148 -2.51 12.33 -12.27
N GLU A 149 -3.66 12.98 -12.47
CA GLU A 149 -3.88 14.37 -12.08
C GLU A 149 -3.78 14.56 -10.55
N MET A 150 -4.32 13.61 -9.77
CA MET A 150 -4.31 13.68 -8.31
C MET A 150 -2.91 13.72 -7.70
N ALA A 151 -1.86 13.31 -8.41
CA ALA A 151 -0.46 13.46 -7.98
C ALA A 151 -0.03 14.93 -7.84
N PHE A 152 -0.67 15.84 -8.57
CA PHE A 152 -0.33 17.27 -8.62
C PHE A 152 -1.34 18.16 -7.90
N ARG A 153 -2.43 17.58 -7.38
CA ARG A 153 -3.50 18.32 -6.71
C ARG A 153 -3.21 18.48 -5.22
N HIS A 154 -3.64 19.62 -4.67
CA HIS A 154 -3.60 19.88 -3.24
C HIS A 154 -4.96 19.70 -2.54
N ASP A 155 -6.05 19.80 -3.29
CA ASP A 155 -7.42 19.72 -2.82
C ASP A 155 -8.20 18.63 -3.58
N PRO A 156 -9.25 18.03 -2.99
CA PRO A 156 -10.10 17.07 -3.68
C PRO A 156 -10.78 17.68 -4.90
N ILE A 157 -11.07 16.86 -5.90
CA ILE A 157 -11.86 17.27 -7.06
C ILE A 157 -13.34 16.99 -6.78
N GLN A 158 -14.20 17.98 -7.05
CA GLN A 158 -15.64 17.76 -7.12
C GLN A 158 -15.97 17.23 -8.51
N LEU A 159 -16.45 15.99 -8.57
CA LEU A 159 -16.99 15.41 -9.79
C LEU A 159 -18.41 15.96 -10.02
N GLU A 160 -18.81 16.10 -11.30
CA GLU A 160 -20.13 16.63 -11.70
C GLU A 160 -21.29 15.67 -11.42
#